data_AF-A0A6P6GG62-F1
#
_entry.id   AF-A0A6P6GG62-F1
#
_cell.length_a   1.000
_cell.length_b   1.000
_cell.length_c   1.000
_cell.angle_alpha   90.00
_cell.angle_beta   90.00
_cell.angle_gamma   90.00
#
_symmetry.space_group_name_H-M   'P 1'
#
loop_
_entity.id
_entity.type
_entity.pdbx_description
1 polymer ?
#
loop_
_entity_poly.entity_id
_entity_poly.type
_entity_poly.pdbx_seq_one_letter_code
_entity_poly.pdbx_strand_id
1 'polypeptide(L)'
;MERNGCFTCILFCGLGPWRWFDESMLDCCEPLEKVKARGITFGKVVCLAHCAGAKVEAFRTNQSTINDFRRYVMKCSTSDDCHVISSYNRAIFKQTGTGHFSPIGGYHAGKDMALILDVARFKYPPHWVPLKLLWEAMDDVDETTGQHRGFMLISRPHREPGLLYTLSCKHESWVGIAKYLMDDVPLLLKSEDMKDIQKVLSVVCTSLPSNFEEFIKWVAEVRIREDGGQSLSSEEKARVVIKEEVLKQVQNTGLFQHVAAFLSSANSCCKNLTASGDGENLPKIAASVCCQGAQILAGKFGFSESECYCCRETCVKCLQANGDKPITVVCGTVVNGNTEQGVDMLVPSSQTTHSCCCTGSRNYIGMHPAGNDVLTALLLALPPETWSGIKEEKLLQEILSLVSTEKLPILLQEEVLHLRRQLHLLKRCQENKVDEVLGAPLFS
;
A
#
# COMPACT_ATOMS: atom_id res chain seq x y z
N MET A 1 12.29 4.56 29.38
CA MET A 1 11.21 5.06 28.51
C MET A 1 11.84 5.48 27.19
N GLU A 2 12.13 4.50 26.34
CA GLU A 2 12.57 4.69 24.95
C GLU A 2 11.56 3.96 24.08
N ARG A 3 10.88 4.71 23.22
CA ARG A 3 9.87 4.19 22.28
C ARG A 3 10.61 3.69 21.05
N ASN A 4 10.89 2.39 20.97
CA ASN A 4 11.36 1.77 19.74
C ASN A 4 10.13 1.33 18.93
N GLY A 5 9.72 2.18 18.00
CA GLY A 5 8.65 1.91 17.04
C GLY A 5 9.03 0.72 16.15
N CYS A 6 8.12 -0.25 16.05
CA CYS A 6 8.30 -1.42 15.20
C CYS A 6 7.79 -1.10 13.79
N PHE A 7 8.71 -1.14 12.81
CA PHE A 7 8.59 -0.72 11.41
C PHE A 7 7.62 -1.57 10.60
N THR A 8 6.37 -1.15 10.37
CA THR A 8 5.41 -1.99 9.65
C THR A 8 5.68 -2.06 8.16
N CYS A 9 6.17 -3.20 7.65
CA CYS A 9 6.09 -3.53 6.23
C CYS A 9 4.65 -3.94 5.89
N ILE A 10 4.11 -3.48 4.76
CA ILE A 10 2.91 -4.10 4.19
C ILE A 10 3.37 -5.46 3.65
N LEU A 11 3.15 -6.47 4.48
CA LEU A 11 3.47 -7.86 4.22
C LEU A 11 2.26 -8.50 3.53
N PHE A 12 2.45 -8.97 2.30
CA PHE A 12 1.60 -10.05 1.80
C PHE A 12 2.01 -11.32 2.53
N CYS A 13 1.13 -11.87 3.36
CA CYS A 13 1.42 -13.09 4.09
C CYS A 13 1.41 -14.29 3.15
N GLY A 14 2.40 -15.17 3.33
CA GLY A 14 2.38 -16.48 2.70
C GLY A 14 2.97 -17.62 3.53
N LEU A 15 2.16 -18.66 3.73
CA LEU A 15 2.55 -19.98 4.21
C LEU A 15 3.13 -20.70 2.99
N GLY A 16 4.45 -20.71 2.86
CA GLY A 16 5.11 -21.25 1.67
C GLY A 16 4.75 -20.43 0.40
N PRO A 17 4.37 -21.07 -0.72
CA PRO A 17 4.06 -20.36 -1.97
C PRO A 17 2.71 -19.61 -1.94
N TRP A 18 1.83 -19.90 -0.99
CA TRP A 18 0.45 -19.40 -0.98
C TRP A 18 0.36 -17.99 -0.43
N ARG A 19 -0.41 -17.10 -1.06
CA ARG A 19 -0.69 -15.74 -0.58
C ARG A 19 -2.18 -15.55 -0.32
N TRP A 20 -2.53 -14.88 0.78
CA TRP A 20 -3.93 -14.53 1.07
C TRP A 20 -4.04 -13.15 1.69
N PHE A 21 -5.24 -12.59 1.63
CA PHE A 21 -5.63 -11.43 2.40
C PHE A 21 -6.23 -11.86 3.74
N ASP A 22 -5.87 -11.14 4.79
CA ASP A 22 -6.51 -11.21 6.10
C ASP A 22 -7.03 -9.82 6.50
N GLU A 23 -8.05 -9.77 7.35
CA GLU A 23 -8.65 -8.52 7.82
C GLU A 23 -7.64 -7.59 8.53
N SER A 24 -6.60 -8.16 9.12
CA SER A 24 -5.49 -7.43 9.75
C SER A 24 -4.54 -6.72 8.77
N MET A 25 -4.59 -7.05 7.48
CA MET A 25 -3.70 -6.47 6.45
C MET A 25 -4.26 -5.18 5.83
N LEU A 26 -5.47 -4.77 6.24
CA LEU A 26 -6.24 -3.71 5.60
C LEU A 26 -5.96 -2.33 6.24
N ASP A 27 -4.77 -1.75 6.01
CA ASP A 27 -4.30 -0.52 6.68
C ASP A 27 -4.15 0.70 5.73
N CYS A 28 -5.24 1.08 5.03
CA CYS A 28 -5.31 2.31 4.24
C CYS A 28 -6.56 3.12 4.55
N CYS A 29 -6.45 4.46 4.49
CA CYS A 29 -7.54 5.44 4.62
C CYS A 29 -8.20 5.58 6.00
N GLU A 30 -8.12 4.55 6.86
CA GLU A 30 -8.59 4.58 8.23
C GLU A 30 -7.80 3.57 9.08
N PRO A 31 -7.22 3.95 10.23
CA PRO A 31 -6.54 3.00 11.11
C PRO A 31 -7.46 1.87 11.59
N LEU A 32 -6.97 0.63 11.57
CA LEU A 32 -7.74 -0.56 11.95
C LEU A 32 -8.39 -0.48 13.34
N GLU A 33 -7.72 0.12 14.32
CA GLU A 33 -8.26 0.27 15.68
C GLU A 33 -9.53 1.14 15.70
N LYS A 34 -9.61 2.14 14.81
CA LYS A 34 -10.84 2.93 14.64
C LYS A 34 -11.91 2.12 13.93
N VAL A 35 -11.55 1.37 12.88
CA VAL A 35 -12.49 0.49 12.16
C VAL A 35 -13.12 -0.55 13.08
N LYS A 36 -12.34 -1.19 13.96
CA LYS A 36 -12.83 -2.15 14.96
C LYS A 36 -13.85 -1.53 15.92
N ALA A 37 -13.58 -0.30 16.37
CA ALA A 37 -14.42 0.37 17.37
C ALA A 37 -15.74 0.92 16.80
N ARG A 38 -15.74 1.44 15.58
CA ARG A 38 -16.89 2.20 15.03
C ARG A 38 -17.39 1.74 13.65
N GLY A 39 -16.78 0.71 13.06
CA GLY A 39 -17.01 0.33 11.68
C GLY A 39 -16.33 1.26 10.68
N ILE A 40 -16.70 1.13 9.41
CA ILE A 40 -16.11 1.85 8.27
C ILE A 40 -17.22 2.35 7.33
N THR A 41 -17.06 3.57 6.81
CA THR A 41 -18.03 4.17 5.88
C THR A 41 -17.83 3.65 4.46
N PHE A 42 -18.85 3.78 3.59
CA PHE A 42 -18.78 3.25 2.24
C PHE A 42 -17.62 3.85 1.42
N GLY A 43 -17.39 5.16 1.51
CA GLY A 43 -16.26 5.80 0.84
C GLY A 43 -14.91 5.28 1.33
N LYS A 44 -14.76 5.03 2.62
CA LYS A 44 -13.53 4.46 3.19
C LYS A 44 -13.30 3.01 2.77
N VAL A 45 -14.34 2.20 2.61
CA VAL A 45 -14.23 0.84 2.04
C VAL A 45 -13.76 0.90 0.59
N VAL A 46 -14.29 1.83 -0.21
CA VAL A 46 -13.85 2.03 -1.60
C VAL A 46 -12.38 2.47 -1.66
N CYS A 47 -11.99 3.39 -0.78
CA CYS A 47 -10.61 3.85 -0.63
C CYS A 47 -9.66 2.69 -0.28
N LEU A 48 -10.04 1.86 0.69
CA LEU A 48 -9.28 0.68 1.10
C LEU A 48 -9.10 -0.30 -0.06
N ALA A 49 -10.17 -0.60 -0.81
CA ALA A 49 -10.11 -1.50 -1.96
C ALA A 49 -9.18 -0.98 -3.06
N HIS A 50 -9.19 0.33 -3.33
CA HIS A 50 -8.23 0.95 -4.26
C HIS A 50 -6.78 0.88 -3.75
N CYS A 51 -6.54 1.14 -2.46
CA CYS A 51 -5.21 1.04 -1.88
C CYS A 51 -4.67 -0.39 -1.93
N ALA A 52 -5.54 -1.40 -1.79
CA ALA A 52 -5.20 -2.81 -1.92
C ALA A 52 -4.96 -3.26 -3.37
N GLY A 53 -4.98 -2.32 -4.33
CA GLY A 53 -4.66 -2.58 -5.74
C GLY A 53 -5.84 -3.06 -6.58
N ALA A 54 -7.06 -3.10 -6.04
CA ALA A 54 -8.22 -3.48 -6.82
C ALA A 54 -8.68 -2.37 -7.77
N LYS A 55 -9.22 -2.75 -8.94
CA LYS A 55 -10.04 -1.84 -9.73
C LYS A 55 -11.42 -1.79 -9.09
N VAL A 56 -11.88 -0.59 -8.75
CA VAL A 56 -13.16 -0.37 -8.09
C VAL A 56 -14.01 0.61 -8.88
N GLU A 57 -15.29 0.26 -9.07
CA GLU A 57 -16.33 1.16 -9.59
C GLU A 57 -17.46 1.17 -8.57
N ALA A 58 -17.66 2.30 -7.88
CA ALA A 58 -18.60 2.40 -6.76
C ALA A 58 -19.74 3.37 -7.05
N PHE A 59 -20.95 2.98 -6.65
CA PHE A 59 -22.19 3.69 -6.96
C PHE A 59 -23.04 3.81 -5.71
N ARG A 60 -23.41 5.04 -5.35
CA ARG A 60 -24.53 5.27 -4.45
C ARG A 60 -25.85 5.04 -5.20
N THR A 61 -26.91 4.68 -4.50
CA THR A 61 -28.21 4.45 -5.15
C THR A 61 -28.74 5.69 -5.87
N ASN A 62 -28.51 6.89 -5.33
CA ASN A 62 -28.87 8.16 -5.96
C ASN A 62 -28.01 8.54 -7.18
N GLN A 63 -26.95 7.77 -7.46
CA GLN A 63 -26.06 7.94 -8.63
C GLN A 63 -26.25 6.84 -9.68
N SER A 64 -27.17 5.91 -9.44
CA SER A 64 -27.41 4.75 -10.31
C SER A 64 -28.90 4.40 -10.32
N THR A 65 -29.25 3.29 -10.96
CA THR A 65 -30.62 2.78 -10.98
C THR A 65 -30.65 1.31 -10.59
N ILE A 66 -31.80 0.84 -10.10
CA ILE A 66 -32.02 -0.60 -9.84
C ILE A 66 -31.78 -1.46 -11.10
N ASN A 67 -32.00 -0.92 -12.30
CA ASN A 67 -31.77 -1.63 -13.55
C ASN A 67 -30.28 -1.76 -13.85
N ASP A 68 -29.48 -0.73 -13.56
CA ASP A 68 -28.02 -0.81 -13.64
C ASP A 68 -27.48 -1.79 -12.61
N PHE A 69 -27.96 -1.72 -11.37
CA PHE A 69 -27.60 -2.67 -10.32
C PHE A 69 -27.90 -4.12 -10.72
N ARG A 70 -29.11 -4.39 -11.24
CA ARG A 70 -29.48 -5.72 -11.77
C ARG A 70 -28.51 -6.19 -12.84
N ARG A 71 -28.17 -5.31 -13.79
CA ARG A 71 -27.23 -5.61 -14.87
C ARG A 71 -25.86 -5.99 -14.33
N TYR A 72 -25.35 -5.27 -13.34
CA TYR A 72 -24.06 -5.56 -12.72
C TYR A 72 -24.08 -6.85 -11.89
N VAL A 73 -25.12 -7.08 -11.10
CA VAL A 73 -25.31 -8.32 -10.34
C VAL A 73 -25.35 -9.53 -11.28
N MET A 74 -26.08 -9.43 -12.40
CA MET A 74 -26.09 -10.48 -13.44
C MET A 74 -24.69 -10.70 -14.03
N LYS A 75 -24.03 -9.63 -14.49
CA LYS A 75 -22.70 -9.69 -15.11
C LYS A 75 -21.67 -10.33 -14.19
N CYS A 76 -21.60 -9.89 -12.94
CA CYS A 76 -20.57 -10.32 -12.00
C CYS A 76 -20.93 -11.68 -11.35
N SER A 77 -22.20 -12.12 -11.39
CA SER A 77 -22.56 -13.51 -11.05
C SER A 77 -22.14 -14.54 -12.10
N THR A 78 -21.77 -14.10 -13.30
CA THR A 78 -21.31 -14.97 -14.42
C THR A 78 -19.85 -14.72 -14.79
N SER A 79 -19.07 -14.05 -13.93
CA SER A 79 -17.70 -13.62 -14.21
C SER A 79 -16.77 -14.09 -13.10
N ASP A 80 -15.61 -14.61 -13.48
CA ASP A 80 -14.56 -14.96 -12.51
C ASP A 80 -13.74 -13.75 -12.07
N ASP A 81 -13.73 -12.66 -12.87
CA ASP A 81 -12.90 -11.47 -12.64
C ASP A 81 -13.65 -10.24 -12.10
N CYS A 82 -14.96 -10.33 -11.86
CA CYS A 82 -15.78 -9.23 -11.34
C CYS A 82 -16.66 -9.70 -10.20
N HIS A 83 -16.69 -8.95 -9.11
CA HIS A 83 -17.56 -9.20 -7.97
C HIS A 83 -18.28 -7.93 -7.54
N VAL A 84 -19.46 -8.09 -6.93
CA VAL A 84 -20.24 -6.99 -6.36
C VAL A 84 -20.21 -7.08 -4.84
N ILE A 85 -19.94 -5.96 -4.17
CA ILE A 85 -20.11 -5.80 -2.73
C ILE A 85 -21.18 -4.75 -2.48
N SER A 86 -22.20 -5.09 -1.71
CA SER A 86 -23.28 -4.19 -1.33
C SER A 86 -23.06 -3.62 0.07
N SER A 87 -23.40 -2.34 0.24
CA SER A 87 -23.56 -1.64 1.51
C SER A 87 -25.05 -1.37 1.73
N TYR A 88 -25.66 -1.95 2.76
CA TYR A 88 -27.11 -1.90 2.95
C TYR A 88 -27.50 -1.80 4.43
N ASN A 89 -28.73 -1.34 4.69
CA ASN A 89 -29.32 -1.31 6.04
C ASN A 89 -30.10 -2.59 6.34
N ARG A 90 -29.63 -3.36 7.33
CA ARG A 90 -30.26 -4.60 7.80
C ARG A 90 -31.67 -4.42 8.35
N ALA A 91 -32.00 -3.24 8.88
CA ALA A 91 -33.32 -2.97 9.45
C ALA A 91 -34.44 -3.13 8.40
N ILE A 92 -34.15 -2.85 7.12
CA ILE A 92 -35.10 -3.04 6.01
C ILE A 92 -35.43 -4.52 5.82
N PHE A 93 -34.50 -5.42 6.13
CA PHE A 93 -34.73 -6.87 6.13
C PHE A 93 -35.35 -7.39 7.44
N LYS A 94 -35.65 -6.50 8.39
CA LYS A 94 -36.02 -6.84 9.77
C LYS A 94 -34.95 -7.67 10.48
N GLN A 95 -33.69 -7.52 10.05
CA GLN A 95 -32.53 -8.10 10.71
C GLN A 95 -32.02 -7.13 11.78
N THR A 96 -31.32 -7.67 12.79
CA THR A 96 -30.76 -6.86 13.87
C THR A 96 -29.51 -6.12 13.41
N GLY A 97 -29.44 -4.83 13.71
CA GLY A 97 -28.35 -3.93 13.32
C GLY A 97 -28.76 -2.98 12.19
N THR A 98 -27.90 -2.02 11.89
CA THR A 98 -28.13 -1.00 10.86
C THR A 98 -27.28 -1.29 9.62
N GLY A 99 -26.19 -0.54 9.40
CA GLY A 99 -25.33 -0.68 8.22
C GLY A 99 -24.56 -2.01 8.19
N HIS A 100 -24.46 -2.61 7.01
CA HIS A 100 -23.68 -3.82 6.78
C HIS A 100 -23.09 -3.86 5.37
N PHE A 101 -21.97 -4.56 5.21
CA PHE A 101 -21.34 -4.84 3.92
C PHE A 101 -21.28 -6.34 3.69
N SER A 102 -21.61 -6.79 2.47
CA SER A 102 -21.42 -8.20 2.10
C SER A 102 -21.29 -8.35 0.58
N PRO A 103 -20.52 -9.35 0.11
CA PRO A 103 -20.50 -9.73 -1.30
C PRO A 103 -21.84 -10.31 -1.77
N ILE A 104 -22.13 -10.12 -3.06
CA ILE A 104 -23.23 -10.80 -3.76
C ILE A 104 -22.65 -12.03 -4.46
N GLY A 105 -23.10 -13.20 -4.04
CA GLY A 105 -22.59 -14.50 -4.51
C GLY A 105 -23.36 -15.10 -5.69
N GLY A 106 -24.48 -14.50 -6.11
CA GLY A 106 -25.26 -15.02 -7.22
C GLY A 106 -26.57 -14.28 -7.47
N TYR A 107 -27.19 -14.60 -8.60
CA TYR A 107 -28.44 -14.01 -9.07
C TYR A 107 -29.41 -15.08 -9.58
N HIS A 108 -30.66 -15.03 -9.11
CA HIS A 108 -31.72 -15.93 -9.54
C HIS A 108 -32.69 -15.21 -10.47
N ALA A 109 -32.47 -15.31 -11.78
CA ALA A 109 -33.26 -14.58 -12.80
C ALA A 109 -34.77 -14.85 -12.72
N GLY A 110 -35.21 -16.09 -12.49
CA GLY A 110 -36.63 -16.44 -12.47
C GLY A 110 -37.43 -15.86 -11.30
N LYS A 111 -36.77 -15.33 -10.27
CA LYS A 111 -37.40 -14.75 -9.07
C LYS A 111 -36.88 -13.34 -8.75
N ASP A 112 -35.99 -12.78 -9.59
CA ASP A 112 -35.29 -11.52 -9.38
C ASP A 112 -34.70 -11.40 -7.96
N MET A 113 -33.86 -12.37 -7.57
CA MET A 113 -33.23 -12.41 -6.24
C MET A 113 -31.71 -12.36 -6.32
N ALA A 114 -31.08 -11.73 -5.33
CA ALA A 114 -29.63 -11.74 -5.13
C ALA A 114 -29.28 -12.60 -3.91
N LEU A 115 -28.19 -13.37 -4.01
CA LEU A 115 -27.63 -14.14 -2.89
C LEU A 115 -26.61 -13.27 -2.15
N ILE A 116 -26.90 -12.93 -0.90
CA ILE A 116 -25.97 -12.24 -0.02
C ILE A 116 -25.08 -13.28 0.68
N LEU A 117 -23.76 -13.15 0.54
CA LEU A 117 -22.77 -13.93 1.30
C LEU A 117 -22.45 -13.19 2.60
N ASP A 118 -23.35 -13.30 3.58
CA ASP A 118 -23.26 -12.53 4.82
C ASP A 118 -21.98 -12.84 5.61
N VAL A 119 -21.15 -11.81 5.82
CA VAL A 119 -19.85 -11.95 6.50
C VAL A 119 -19.99 -12.06 8.03
N ALA A 120 -21.13 -11.66 8.60
CA ALA A 120 -21.45 -11.87 10.01
C ALA A 120 -22.00 -13.29 10.23
N ARG A 121 -21.19 -14.31 9.88
CA ARG A 121 -21.56 -15.74 9.89
C ARG A 121 -22.04 -16.25 11.25
N PHE A 122 -21.67 -15.58 12.34
CA PHE A 122 -22.15 -15.87 13.69
C PHE A 122 -23.64 -15.51 13.90
N LYS A 123 -24.23 -14.75 12.98
CA LYS A 123 -25.57 -14.16 13.13
C LYS A 123 -26.54 -14.59 12.04
N TYR A 124 -26.12 -14.56 10.78
CA TYR A 124 -26.97 -14.91 9.65
C TYR A 124 -26.21 -15.78 8.64
N PRO A 125 -26.86 -16.81 8.06
CA PRO A 125 -26.27 -17.57 6.96
C PRO A 125 -26.34 -16.77 5.65
N PRO A 126 -25.64 -17.21 4.59
CA PRO A 126 -25.94 -16.75 3.24
C PRO A 126 -27.43 -16.90 2.91
N HIS A 127 -28.04 -15.86 2.35
CA HIS A 127 -29.49 -15.81 2.15
C HIS A 127 -29.87 -15.08 0.86
N TRP A 128 -30.98 -15.52 0.27
CA TRP A 128 -31.56 -14.89 -0.91
C TRP A 128 -32.50 -13.76 -0.52
N VAL A 129 -32.38 -12.62 -1.19
CA VAL A 129 -33.27 -11.47 -1.03
C VAL A 129 -33.82 -11.03 -2.38
N PRO A 130 -35.09 -10.60 -2.47
CA PRO A 130 -35.58 -9.93 -3.67
C PRO A 130 -34.69 -8.73 -4.01
N LEU A 131 -34.28 -8.60 -5.28
CA LEU A 131 -33.34 -7.55 -5.71
C LEU A 131 -33.90 -6.15 -5.39
N LYS A 132 -35.21 -5.96 -5.55
CA LYS A 132 -35.90 -4.72 -5.19
C LYS A 132 -35.77 -4.39 -3.69
N LEU A 133 -35.92 -5.39 -2.81
CA LEU A 133 -35.77 -5.19 -1.37
C LEU A 133 -34.32 -4.85 -1.00
N LEU A 134 -33.34 -5.49 -1.67
CA LEU A 134 -31.93 -5.13 -1.49
C LEU A 134 -31.65 -3.70 -1.98
N TRP A 135 -32.22 -3.28 -3.11
CA TRP A 135 -32.10 -1.90 -3.57
C TRP A 135 -32.68 -0.91 -2.56
N GLU A 136 -33.88 -1.17 -2.02
CA GLU A 136 -34.47 -0.36 -0.95
C GLU A 136 -33.58 -0.30 0.29
N ALA A 137 -32.92 -1.41 0.66
CA ALA A 137 -31.98 -1.44 1.78
C ALA A 137 -30.67 -0.66 1.52
N MET A 138 -30.22 -0.58 0.27
CA MET A 138 -29.08 0.25 -0.12
C MET A 138 -29.46 1.73 -0.27
N ASP A 139 -30.74 2.02 -0.53
CA ASP A 139 -31.23 3.39 -0.72
C ASP A 139 -31.38 4.16 0.61
N ASP A 140 -31.23 3.48 1.74
CA ASP A 140 -31.19 4.12 3.05
C ASP A 140 -29.93 4.99 3.23
N VAL A 141 -30.10 6.15 3.86
CA VAL A 141 -29.02 7.12 4.14
C VAL A 141 -28.20 6.64 5.35
N ASP A 142 -26.87 6.63 5.22
CA ASP A 142 -25.98 6.42 6.36
C ASP A 142 -25.88 7.71 7.17
N GLU A 143 -26.46 7.70 8.37
CA GLU A 143 -26.48 8.83 9.31
C GLU A 143 -25.09 9.40 9.61
N THR A 144 -24.03 8.57 9.53
CA THR A 144 -22.65 9.00 9.80
C THR A 144 -22.12 9.95 8.73
N THR A 145 -22.59 9.78 7.48
CA THR A 145 -22.06 10.50 6.31
C THR A 145 -23.08 11.42 5.66
N GLY A 146 -24.37 11.24 5.96
CA GLY A 146 -25.48 11.91 5.27
C GLY A 146 -25.64 11.47 3.81
N GLN A 147 -24.97 10.39 3.40
CA GLN A 147 -24.98 9.89 2.02
C GLN A 147 -25.76 8.57 1.93
N HIS A 148 -26.41 8.33 0.79
CA HIS A 148 -27.02 7.03 0.48
C HIS A 148 -25.98 5.92 0.49
N ARG A 149 -26.33 4.71 0.95
CA ARG A 149 -25.46 3.55 0.73
C ARG A 149 -25.48 3.14 -0.76
N GLY A 150 -25.10 1.90 -1.08
CA GLY A 150 -24.95 1.50 -2.47
C GLY A 150 -24.15 0.24 -2.67
N PHE A 151 -23.48 0.13 -3.82
CA PHE A 151 -22.71 -1.05 -4.18
C PHE A 151 -21.43 -0.67 -4.90
N MET A 152 -20.42 -1.54 -4.83
CA MET A 152 -19.19 -1.41 -5.59
C MET A 152 -18.89 -2.68 -6.37
N LEU A 153 -18.34 -2.49 -7.56
CA LEU A 153 -17.78 -3.52 -8.40
C LEU A 153 -16.29 -3.58 -8.12
N ILE A 154 -15.79 -4.78 -7.89
CA ILE A 154 -14.37 -5.04 -7.68
C ILE A 154 -13.91 -5.99 -8.77
N SER A 155 -12.82 -5.64 -9.44
CA SER A 155 -12.18 -6.50 -10.44
C SER A 155 -10.67 -6.43 -10.35
N ARG A 156 -10.00 -7.41 -10.97
CA ARG A 156 -8.55 -7.33 -11.18
C ARG A 156 -8.23 -6.14 -12.10
N PRO A 157 -7.26 -5.27 -11.76
CA PRO A 157 -6.74 -4.29 -12.71
C PRO A 157 -6.05 -5.00 -13.89
N HIS A 158 -5.93 -4.32 -15.03
CA HIS A 158 -5.33 -4.91 -16.24
C HIS A 158 -3.83 -5.26 -16.07
N ARG A 159 -3.16 -4.65 -15.10
CA ARG A 159 -1.76 -4.88 -14.71
C ARG A 159 -1.65 -4.71 -13.19
N GLU A 160 -0.66 -5.35 -12.56
CA GLU A 160 -0.47 -5.38 -11.11
C GLU A 160 0.19 -4.09 -10.61
N PRO A 161 -0.53 -3.18 -9.94
CA PRO A 161 0.04 -1.95 -9.41
C PRO A 161 0.59 -2.17 -7.98
N GLY A 162 1.60 -1.40 -7.56
CA GLY A 162 2.07 -1.40 -6.17
C GLY A 162 2.98 -2.58 -5.83
N LEU A 163 3.94 -2.86 -6.71
CA LEU A 163 4.83 -4.01 -6.58
C LEU A 163 5.96 -3.76 -5.59
N LEU A 164 6.50 -2.54 -5.56
CA LEU A 164 7.69 -2.20 -4.78
C LEU A 164 7.40 -1.19 -3.69
N TYR A 165 6.50 -0.23 -3.85
CA TYR A 165 6.24 0.88 -2.93
C TYR A 165 4.75 1.04 -2.64
N THR A 166 4.45 1.53 -1.44
CA THR A 166 3.08 1.80 -0.99
C THR A 166 3.06 2.87 0.10
N LEU A 167 1.96 3.62 0.21
CA LEU A 167 1.74 4.58 1.30
C LEU A 167 1.09 3.91 2.52
N SER A 168 1.54 4.25 3.72
CA SER A 168 1.10 3.67 4.99
C SER A 168 0.23 4.64 5.80
N CYS A 169 -0.87 4.13 6.36
CA CYS A 169 -1.78 4.88 7.23
C CYS A 169 -1.70 4.49 8.71
N LYS A 170 -0.72 3.65 9.08
CA LYS A 170 -0.58 3.09 10.43
C LYS A 170 -0.58 4.15 11.52
N HIS A 171 0.14 5.25 11.30
CA HIS A 171 0.26 6.36 12.23
C HIS A 171 -0.57 7.55 11.75
N GLU A 172 -1.29 8.21 12.65
CA GLU A 172 -2.12 9.38 12.32
C GLU A 172 -1.33 10.55 11.70
N SER A 173 0.01 10.53 11.77
CA SER A 173 0.88 11.48 11.07
C SER A 173 0.66 11.50 9.55
N TRP A 174 0.13 10.42 8.95
CA TRP A 174 -0.19 10.38 7.52
C TRP A 174 -1.08 11.56 7.10
N VAL A 175 -1.99 12.03 7.97
CA VAL A 175 -2.90 13.15 7.71
C VAL A 175 -2.11 14.44 7.48
N GLY A 176 -1.15 14.72 8.35
CA GLY A 176 -0.28 15.89 8.24
C GLY A 176 0.68 15.80 7.06
N ILE A 177 1.18 14.60 6.76
CA ILE A 177 2.10 14.36 5.65
C ILE A 177 1.40 14.52 4.30
N ALA A 178 0.20 13.93 4.14
CA ALA A 178 -0.58 14.08 2.92
C ALA A 178 -0.96 15.55 2.66
N LYS A 179 -1.35 16.30 3.71
CA LYS A 179 -1.58 17.74 3.61
C LYS A 179 -0.30 18.48 3.20
N TYR A 180 0.82 18.20 3.85
CA TYR A 180 2.08 18.87 3.56
C TYR A 180 2.51 18.68 2.09
N LEU A 181 2.49 17.43 1.61
CA LEU A 181 2.89 17.10 0.24
C LEU A 181 1.95 17.70 -0.82
N MET A 182 0.64 17.73 -0.57
CA MET A 182 -0.37 18.13 -1.56
C MET A 182 -0.72 19.63 -1.51
N ASP A 183 -0.57 20.29 -0.37
CA ASP A 183 -0.95 21.69 -0.17
C ASP A 183 0.25 22.58 0.14
N ASP A 184 1.06 22.20 1.13
CA ASP A 184 2.10 23.09 1.66
C ASP A 184 3.32 23.17 0.72
N VAL A 185 3.77 22.04 0.16
CA VAL A 185 4.89 22.01 -0.81
C VAL A 185 4.63 22.94 -2.01
N PRO A 186 3.49 22.87 -2.73
CA PRO A 186 3.21 23.82 -3.81
C PRO A 186 3.29 25.29 -3.38
N LEU A 187 2.82 25.62 -2.16
CA LEU A 187 2.88 26.98 -1.61
C LEU A 187 4.32 27.42 -1.28
N LEU A 188 5.14 26.51 -0.74
CA LEU A 188 6.54 26.75 -0.45
C LEU A 188 7.36 26.98 -1.73
N LEU A 189 7.13 26.18 -2.77
CA LEU A 189 7.79 26.34 -4.07
C LEU A 189 7.40 27.66 -4.76
N LYS A 190 6.24 28.22 -4.43
CA LYS A 190 5.78 29.52 -4.94
C LYS A 190 6.36 30.72 -4.18
N SER A 191 6.62 30.57 -2.89
CA SER A 191 7.04 31.68 -2.02
C SER A 191 8.55 31.94 -2.09
N GLU A 192 9.36 30.89 -2.12
CA GLU A 192 10.82 30.98 -2.14
C GLU A 192 11.41 31.20 -3.55
N ASP A 193 12.60 31.81 -3.61
CA ASP A 193 13.36 31.97 -4.85
C ASP A 193 14.22 30.73 -5.10
N MET A 194 13.87 29.97 -6.15
CA MET A 194 14.50 28.69 -6.49
C MET A 194 15.51 28.89 -7.62
N LYS A 195 16.79 28.62 -7.33
CA LYS A 195 17.89 28.83 -8.28
C LYS A 195 18.31 27.56 -9.02
N ASP A 196 18.09 26.40 -8.40
CA ASP A 196 18.47 25.10 -8.90
C ASP A 196 17.61 23.98 -8.28
N ILE A 197 17.78 22.76 -8.80
CA ILE A 197 17.06 21.56 -8.34
C ILE A 197 17.41 21.21 -6.89
N GLN A 198 18.64 21.47 -6.44
CA GLN A 198 19.07 21.13 -5.08
C GLN A 198 18.33 21.98 -4.05
N LYS A 199 18.10 23.26 -4.34
CA LYS A 199 17.29 24.15 -3.52
C LYS A 199 15.83 23.72 -3.49
N VAL A 200 15.28 23.25 -4.62
CA VAL A 200 13.92 22.68 -4.66
C VAL A 200 13.81 21.46 -3.75
N LEU A 201 14.73 20.49 -3.89
CA LEU A 201 14.78 19.31 -3.03
C LEU A 201 14.91 19.70 -1.55
N SER A 202 15.79 20.67 -1.25
CA SER A 202 15.94 21.22 0.09
C SER A 202 14.62 21.74 0.64
N VAL A 203 13.83 22.51 -0.12
CA VAL A 203 12.56 23.05 0.38
C VAL A 203 11.54 21.95 0.66
N VAL A 204 11.40 20.98 -0.26
CA VAL A 204 10.50 19.83 -0.06
C VAL A 204 10.88 19.04 1.19
N CYS A 205 12.19 18.86 1.42
CA CYS A 205 12.75 18.01 2.45
C CYS A 205 12.88 18.65 3.84
N THR A 206 13.06 19.97 3.93
CA THR A 206 13.40 20.65 5.21
C THR A 206 12.24 20.70 6.19
N SER A 207 11.01 20.75 5.68
CA SER A 207 9.79 20.92 6.48
C SER A 207 8.94 19.65 6.55
N LEU A 208 9.55 18.48 6.26
CA LEU A 208 8.83 17.21 6.34
C LEU A 208 8.31 16.96 7.76
N PRO A 209 7.02 16.57 7.92
CA PRO A 209 6.47 16.24 9.23
C PRO A 209 7.18 15.04 9.89
N SER A 210 7.01 14.90 11.20
CA SER A 210 7.52 13.75 11.96
C SER A 210 6.95 12.41 11.47
N ASN A 211 7.74 11.33 11.59
CA ASN A 211 7.40 9.97 11.13
C ASN A 211 7.19 9.87 9.60
N PHE A 212 7.82 10.75 8.83
CA PHE A 212 7.75 10.73 7.37
C PHE A 212 8.38 9.47 6.78
N GLU A 213 9.43 8.97 7.41
CA GLU A 213 10.10 7.70 7.11
C GLU A 213 9.15 6.50 7.16
N GLU A 214 8.02 6.62 7.87
CA GLU A 214 7.00 5.59 7.93
C GLU A 214 5.87 5.75 6.90
N PHE A 215 5.82 6.87 6.18
CA PHE A 215 4.70 7.19 5.30
C PHE A 215 4.76 6.45 3.97
N ILE A 216 5.93 6.37 3.35
CA ILE A 216 6.15 5.57 2.14
C ILE A 216 7.08 4.41 2.50
N LYS A 217 6.65 3.20 2.14
CA LYS A 217 7.39 1.98 2.45
C LYS A 217 7.52 1.13 1.22
N TRP A 218 8.57 0.32 1.19
CA TRP A 218 8.69 -0.70 0.17
C TRP A 218 8.03 -2.01 0.63
N VAL A 219 7.46 -2.75 -0.32
CA VAL A 219 6.71 -3.98 -0.07
C VAL A 219 7.68 -5.14 0.09
N ALA A 220 7.96 -5.55 1.33
CA ALA A 220 8.79 -6.71 1.62
C ALA A 220 8.08 -8.03 1.29
N GLU A 221 8.81 -8.98 0.72
CA GLU A 221 8.32 -10.35 0.57
C GLU A 221 8.91 -11.23 1.67
N VAL A 222 8.05 -11.97 2.37
CA VAL A 222 8.47 -12.96 3.38
C VAL A 222 7.94 -14.35 3.08
N ARG A 223 8.64 -15.34 3.58
CA ARG A 223 8.24 -16.75 3.56
C ARG A 223 8.66 -17.46 4.84
N ILE A 224 7.95 -18.52 5.19
CA ILE A 224 8.44 -19.48 6.19
C ILE A 224 9.58 -20.28 5.58
N ARG A 225 10.62 -20.52 6.38
CA ARG A 225 11.66 -21.48 6.03
C ARG A 225 11.17 -22.88 6.36
N GLU A 226 10.82 -23.65 5.34
CA GLU A 226 10.47 -25.08 5.48
C GLU A 226 11.73 -25.94 5.63
N ASP A 227 11.64 -27.00 6.43
CA ASP A 227 12.72 -27.98 6.60
C ASP A 227 13.03 -28.67 5.26
N GLY A 228 14.20 -28.34 4.68
CA GLY A 228 14.70 -28.91 3.43
C GLY A 228 14.55 -28.04 2.16
N GLY A 229 13.79 -26.94 2.22
CA GLY A 229 13.53 -26.06 1.06
C GLY A 229 14.55 -24.94 0.88
N GLN A 230 15.72 -25.22 0.29
CA GLN A 230 16.74 -24.19 0.01
C GLN A 230 16.49 -23.39 -1.29
N SER A 231 15.48 -23.76 -2.09
CA SER A 231 15.18 -23.10 -3.37
C SER A 231 13.95 -22.18 -3.28
N LEU A 232 13.94 -21.16 -4.15
CA LEU A 232 12.78 -20.29 -4.39
C LEU A 232 11.89 -20.90 -5.47
N SER A 233 10.57 -20.79 -5.31
CA SER A 233 9.58 -21.14 -6.33
C SER A 233 9.69 -20.21 -7.55
N SER A 234 9.22 -20.66 -8.71
CA SER A 234 9.22 -19.85 -9.95
C SER A 234 8.45 -18.54 -9.79
N GLU A 235 7.39 -18.53 -8.99
CA GLU A 235 6.58 -17.33 -8.75
C GLU A 235 7.30 -16.32 -7.84
N GLU A 236 7.95 -16.79 -6.77
CA GLU A 236 8.78 -15.93 -5.90
C GLU A 236 9.91 -15.29 -6.71
N LYS A 237 10.59 -16.09 -7.55
CA LYS A 237 11.63 -15.57 -8.44
C LYS A 237 11.09 -14.50 -9.39
N ALA A 238 9.98 -14.77 -10.08
CA ALA A 238 9.40 -13.85 -11.04
C ALA A 238 9.07 -12.48 -10.40
N ARG A 239 8.51 -12.48 -9.19
CA ARG A 239 8.17 -11.23 -8.49
C ARG A 239 9.39 -10.46 -8.03
N VAL A 240 10.39 -11.14 -7.45
CA VAL A 240 11.65 -10.50 -7.07
C VAL A 240 12.30 -9.87 -8.29
N VAL A 241 12.32 -10.55 -9.44
CA VAL A 241 12.86 -10.01 -10.70
C VAL A 241 12.12 -8.74 -11.14
N ILE A 242 10.79 -8.71 -11.05
CA ILE A 242 10.02 -7.52 -11.40
C ILE A 242 10.33 -6.36 -10.43
N LYS A 243 10.40 -6.64 -9.12
CA LYS A 243 10.79 -5.62 -8.12
C LYS A 243 12.20 -5.08 -8.35
N GLU A 244 13.14 -5.95 -8.72
CA GLU A 244 14.50 -5.54 -9.09
C GLU A 244 14.51 -4.62 -10.32
N GLU A 245 13.68 -4.93 -11.31
CA GLU A 245 13.58 -4.10 -12.51
C GLU A 245 12.92 -2.74 -12.21
N VAL A 246 11.87 -2.69 -11.38
CA VAL A 246 11.29 -1.41 -10.92
C VAL A 246 12.33 -0.58 -10.17
N LEU A 247 13.06 -1.18 -9.22
CA LEU A 247 14.12 -0.51 -8.45
C LEU A 247 15.21 0.05 -9.39
N LYS A 248 15.66 -0.75 -10.35
CA LYS A 248 16.64 -0.32 -11.36
C LYS A 248 16.10 0.84 -12.21
N GLN A 249 14.83 0.83 -12.58
CA GLN A 249 14.21 1.92 -13.32
C GLN A 249 14.17 3.22 -12.50
N VAL A 250 13.89 3.16 -11.19
CA VAL A 250 13.98 4.31 -10.29
C VAL A 250 15.39 4.90 -10.32
N GLN A 251 16.40 4.05 -10.14
CA GLN A 251 17.81 4.46 -10.06
C GLN A 251 18.37 5.03 -11.38
N ASN A 252 17.79 4.61 -12.52
CA ASN A 252 18.16 5.12 -13.83
C ASN A 252 17.52 6.47 -14.17
N THR A 253 16.61 7.00 -13.34
CA THR A 253 16.00 8.32 -13.59
C THR A 253 17.00 9.45 -13.37
N GLY A 254 16.86 10.55 -14.12
CA GLY A 254 17.64 11.77 -13.85
C GLY A 254 17.33 12.36 -12.47
N LEU A 255 16.07 12.24 -12.01
CA LEU A 255 15.66 12.70 -10.69
C LEU A 255 16.43 12.01 -9.57
N PHE A 256 16.64 10.68 -9.68
CA PHE A 256 17.41 9.91 -8.71
C PHE A 256 18.83 10.46 -8.54
N GLN A 257 19.49 10.87 -9.63
CA GLN A 257 20.84 11.43 -9.56
C GLN A 257 20.88 12.73 -8.74
N HIS A 258 19.89 13.61 -8.93
CA HIS A 258 19.77 14.84 -8.14
C HIS A 258 19.45 14.55 -6.67
N VAL A 259 18.59 13.58 -6.39
CA VAL A 259 18.23 13.15 -5.02
C VAL A 259 19.43 12.53 -4.31
N ALA A 260 20.17 11.64 -4.98
CA ALA A 260 21.37 11.01 -4.43
C ALA A 260 22.46 12.05 -4.13
N ALA A 261 22.68 13.00 -5.04
CA ALA A 261 23.61 14.12 -4.82
C ALA A 261 23.17 15.01 -3.64
N PHE A 262 21.87 15.33 -3.56
CA PHE A 262 21.29 16.11 -2.47
C PHE A 262 21.55 15.46 -1.12
N LEU A 263 21.15 14.19 -0.96
CA LEU A 263 21.31 13.46 0.30
C LEU A 263 22.78 13.25 0.68
N SER A 264 23.67 13.06 -0.31
CA SER A 264 25.12 12.95 -0.07
C SER A 264 25.75 14.26 0.43
N SER A 265 25.23 15.40 -0.02
CA SER A 265 25.73 16.73 0.34
C SER A 265 25.14 17.26 1.66
N ALA A 266 23.97 16.76 2.07
CA ALA A 266 23.14 17.31 3.14
C ALA A 266 23.57 16.95 4.58
N ASN A 267 24.83 16.54 4.80
CA ASN A 267 25.37 16.01 6.06
C ASN A 267 25.21 16.89 7.33
N SER A 268 24.59 18.08 7.27
CA SER A 268 24.20 18.85 8.48
C SER A 268 22.74 19.29 8.57
N CYS A 269 21.99 19.43 7.46
CA CYS A 269 20.70 20.12 7.47
C CYS A 269 19.48 19.18 7.45
N CYS A 270 19.64 17.94 6.99
CA CYS A 270 18.53 17.00 6.78
C CYS A 270 18.51 15.84 7.80
N LYS A 271 18.78 16.12 9.09
CA LYS A 271 18.81 15.08 10.15
C LYS A 271 17.53 14.24 10.24
N ASN A 272 16.40 14.79 9.80
CA ASN A 272 15.10 14.10 9.78
C ASN A 272 14.96 13.10 8.62
N LEU A 273 15.66 13.30 7.50
CA LEU A 273 15.69 12.36 6.36
C LEU A 273 16.84 11.34 6.49
N THR A 274 17.95 11.75 7.09
CA THR A 274 19.08 10.89 7.43
C THR A 274 18.91 10.30 8.84
N ALA A 275 17.69 9.95 9.24
CA ALA A 275 17.37 9.52 10.59
C ALA A 275 18.24 8.30 10.97
N SER A 276 19.28 8.56 11.77
CA SER A 276 20.16 7.61 12.43
C SER A 276 20.88 6.64 11.49
N GLY A 277 22.21 6.52 11.61
CA GLY A 277 23.00 5.49 10.91
C GLY A 277 22.61 4.02 11.21
N ASP A 278 21.47 3.79 11.86
CA ASP A 278 20.85 2.51 12.15
C ASP A 278 19.65 2.13 11.25
N GLY A 279 18.98 3.09 10.58
CA GLY A 279 17.74 2.86 9.83
C GLY A 279 17.91 2.19 8.46
N GLU A 280 19.11 2.28 7.87
CA GLU A 280 19.46 1.65 6.58
C GLU A 280 20.16 0.28 6.76
N ASN A 281 20.21 -0.22 8.01
CA ASN A 281 20.85 -1.49 8.30
C ASN A 281 19.91 -2.64 7.91
N LEU A 282 20.12 -3.22 6.75
CA LEU A 282 19.33 -4.33 6.20
C LEU A 282 19.01 -5.44 7.25
N PRO A 283 19.98 -5.93 8.05
CA PRO A 283 19.73 -6.77 9.23
C PRO A 283 18.63 -6.27 10.20
N LYS A 284 18.61 -4.99 10.56
CA LYS A 284 17.60 -4.42 11.47
C LYS A 284 16.21 -4.37 10.82
N ILE A 285 16.15 -3.98 9.55
CA ILE A 285 14.92 -4.02 8.76
C ILE A 285 14.41 -5.47 8.69
N ALA A 286 15.28 -6.40 8.33
CA ALA A 286 14.94 -7.81 8.21
C ALA A 286 14.48 -8.42 9.54
N ALA A 287 15.09 -8.05 10.67
CA ALA A 287 14.64 -8.47 11.98
C ALA A 287 13.18 -8.06 12.24
N SER A 288 12.83 -6.79 11.97
CA SER A 288 11.47 -6.28 12.13
C SER A 288 10.48 -6.95 11.17
N VAL A 289 10.86 -7.08 9.90
CA VAL A 289 10.05 -7.72 8.86
C VAL A 289 9.81 -9.19 9.16
N CYS A 290 10.81 -9.92 9.62
CA CYS A 290 10.68 -11.33 9.99
C CYS A 290 9.75 -11.49 11.20
N CYS A 291 9.89 -10.64 12.22
CA CYS A 291 8.99 -10.65 13.40
C CYS A 291 7.55 -10.41 13.00
N GLN A 292 7.30 -9.40 12.17
CA GLN A 292 5.96 -9.10 11.69
C GLN A 292 5.44 -10.23 10.84
N GLY A 293 6.21 -10.68 9.85
CA GLY A 293 5.88 -11.83 9.01
C GLY A 293 5.45 -13.04 9.85
N ALA A 294 6.21 -13.38 10.89
CA ALA A 294 5.85 -14.47 11.81
C ALA A 294 4.52 -14.24 12.54
N GLN A 295 4.25 -13.03 13.03
CA GLN A 295 2.96 -12.68 13.65
C GLN A 295 1.80 -12.88 12.67
N ILE A 296 1.96 -12.42 11.43
CA ILE A 296 0.93 -12.55 10.38
C ILE A 296 0.71 -14.04 10.04
N LEU A 297 1.79 -14.79 9.91
CA LEU A 297 1.76 -16.22 9.58
C LEU A 297 1.14 -17.07 10.70
N ALA A 298 1.28 -16.62 11.94
CA ALA A 298 0.67 -17.26 13.11
C ALA A 298 -0.80 -16.87 13.34
N GLY A 299 -1.37 -15.95 12.53
CA GLY A 299 -2.72 -15.45 12.72
C GLY A 299 -2.92 -14.66 14.02
N LYS A 300 -1.84 -14.16 14.63
CA LYS A 300 -1.86 -13.43 15.90
C LYS A 300 -1.78 -11.93 15.65
N PHE A 301 -2.92 -11.25 15.61
CA PHE A 301 -3.01 -9.79 15.53
C PHE A 301 -3.75 -9.19 16.73
N GLY A 302 -3.23 -8.08 17.26
CA GLY A 302 -3.93 -7.25 18.26
C GLY A 302 -3.72 -7.62 19.73
N PHE A 303 -2.74 -8.45 20.07
CA PHE A 303 -2.39 -8.75 21.47
C PHE A 303 -1.32 -7.79 22.01
N SER A 304 -1.32 -7.60 23.34
CA SER A 304 -0.38 -6.74 24.07
C SER A 304 1.09 -7.09 23.78
N GLU A 305 1.99 -6.10 23.96
CA GLU A 305 3.45 -6.20 23.76
C GLU A 305 4.12 -7.42 24.43
N SER A 306 3.43 -8.09 25.36
CA SER A 306 3.87 -9.29 26.06
C SER A 306 3.90 -10.59 25.23
N GLU A 307 3.26 -10.66 24.05
CA GLU A 307 3.27 -11.84 23.15
C GLU A 307 3.94 -11.56 21.78
N CYS A 308 4.90 -10.64 21.75
CA CYS A 308 5.57 -10.24 20.51
C CYS A 308 6.64 -11.25 20.09
N TYR A 309 6.65 -11.64 18.81
CA TYR A 309 7.79 -12.36 18.21
C TYR A 309 9.04 -11.47 18.26
N CYS A 310 10.15 -11.99 18.78
CA CYS A 310 11.44 -11.32 18.80
C CYS A 310 12.40 -12.00 17.83
N CYS A 311 13.14 -11.24 17.02
CA CYS A 311 14.14 -11.80 16.12
C CYS A 311 15.44 -11.97 16.91
N ARG A 312 15.91 -13.22 17.02
CA ARG A 312 17.15 -13.55 17.74
C ARG A 312 18.38 -13.30 16.90
N GLU A 313 18.28 -13.61 15.60
CA GLU A 313 19.40 -13.55 14.68
C GLU A 313 18.90 -13.30 13.25
N THR A 314 19.67 -12.54 12.49
CA THR A 314 19.50 -12.36 11.05
C THR A 314 20.79 -12.71 10.31
N CYS A 315 20.69 -13.47 9.23
CA CYS A 315 21.82 -13.88 8.39
C CYS A 315 21.50 -13.59 6.91
N VAL A 316 22.38 -12.87 6.22
CA VAL A 316 22.22 -12.65 4.77
C VAL A 316 22.75 -13.87 4.01
N LYS A 317 21.95 -14.43 3.11
CA LYS A 317 22.31 -15.54 2.23
C LYS A 317 22.02 -15.19 0.77
N CYS A 318 22.86 -15.69 -0.14
CA CYS A 318 22.59 -15.67 -1.57
C CYS A 318 22.04 -17.07 -1.94
N LEU A 319 20.76 -17.17 -2.33
CA LEU A 319 20.21 -18.44 -2.83
C LEU A 319 20.54 -18.56 -4.32
N GLN A 320 21.36 -19.57 -4.66
CA GLN A 320 21.62 -19.93 -6.05
C GLN A 320 20.54 -20.88 -6.55
N ALA A 321 20.08 -20.66 -7.77
CA ALA A 321 19.33 -21.65 -8.52
C ALA A 321 20.16 -22.04 -9.75
N ASN A 322 20.14 -23.32 -10.11
CA ASN A 322 20.82 -23.86 -11.29
C ASN A 322 20.63 -22.96 -12.52
N GLY A 323 21.65 -22.16 -12.88
CA GLY A 323 21.68 -21.31 -14.08
C GLY A 323 21.11 -19.89 -13.96
N ASP A 324 20.43 -19.52 -12.86
CA ASP A 324 19.80 -18.20 -12.69
C ASP A 324 20.68 -17.21 -11.88
N LYS A 325 20.41 -15.90 -12.01
CA LYS A 325 21.01 -14.85 -11.16
C LYS A 325 20.72 -15.14 -9.68
N PRO A 326 21.72 -15.09 -8.77
CA PRO A 326 21.50 -15.34 -7.35
C PRO A 326 20.57 -14.28 -6.75
N ILE A 327 19.61 -14.73 -5.93
CA ILE A 327 18.68 -13.85 -5.21
C ILE A 327 19.18 -13.65 -3.78
N THR A 328 19.20 -12.39 -3.34
CA THR A 328 19.55 -12.03 -1.96
C THR A 328 18.37 -12.28 -1.03
N VAL A 329 18.63 -13.06 0.02
CA VAL A 329 17.65 -13.41 1.05
C VAL A 329 18.24 -13.09 2.42
N VAL A 330 17.44 -12.48 3.30
CA VAL A 330 17.81 -12.30 4.71
C VAL A 330 17.02 -13.28 5.55
N CYS A 331 17.74 -14.23 6.13
CA CYS A 331 17.24 -15.27 6.99
C CYS A 331 17.08 -14.74 8.42
N GLY A 332 15.87 -14.60 8.92
CA GLY A 332 15.58 -14.34 10.33
C GLY A 332 15.24 -15.62 11.10
N THR A 333 15.64 -15.67 12.36
CA THR A 333 15.14 -16.63 13.35
C THR A 333 14.32 -15.86 14.37
N VAL A 334 13.00 -16.11 14.40
CA VAL A 334 12.07 -15.42 15.30
C VAL A 334 11.58 -16.36 16.39
N VAL A 335 11.42 -15.84 17.60
CA VAL A 335 11.00 -16.60 18.78
C VAL A 335 9.75 -16.00 19.40
N ASN A 336 8.84 -16.86 19.86
CA ASN A 336 7.69 -16.50 20.69
C ASN A 336 7.56 -17.54 21.81
N GLY A 337 7.93 -17.17 23.04
CA GLY A 337 8.06 -18.10 24.16
C GLY A 337 9.07 -19.21 23.85
N ASN A 338 8.61 -20.46 23.83
CA ASN A 338 9.43 -21.65 23.53
C ASN A 338 9.39 -22.05 22.05
N THR A 339 8.69 -21.30 21.20
CA THR A 339 8.60 -21.60 19.77
C THR A 339 9.65 -20.80 19.00
N GLU A 340 10.38 -21.47 18.12
CA GLU A 340 11.35 -20.88 17.21
C GLU A 340 10.89 -21.14 15.76
N GLN A 341 10.93 -20.10 14.92
CA GLN A 341 10.52 -20.19 13.52
C GLN A 341 11.53 -19.47 12.62
N GLY A 342 11.90 -20.13 11.52
CA GLY A 342 12.69 -19.49 10.46
C GLY A 342 11.77 -18.69 9.54
N VAL A 343 12.07 -17.41 9.34
CA VAL A 343 11.38 -16.55 8.37
C VAL A 343 12.44 -15.94 7.46
N ASP A 344 12.23 -16.02 6.16
CA ASP A 344 13.12 -15.45 5.16
C ASP A 344 12.47 -14.22 4.53
N MET A 345 13.25 -13.16 4.37
CA MET A 345 12.89 -11.94 3.66
C MET A 345 13.61 -11.92 2.31
N LEU A 346 12.86 -11.83 1.21
CA LEU A 346 13.43 -11.67 -0.13
C LEU A 346 13.71 -10.19 -0.38
N VAL A 347 14.93 -9.89 -0.81
CA VAL A 347 15.39 -8.51 -0.98
C VAL A 347 15.61 -8.23 -2.47
N PRO A 348 14.84 -7.34 -3.10
CA PRO A 348 15.12 -6.93 -4.46
C PRO A 348 16.44 -6.15 -4.49
N SER A 349 17.36 -6.55 -5.37
CA SER A 349 18.67 -5.91 -5.53
C SER A 349 19.00 -5.44 -6.94
N SER A 350 19.22 -4.14 -7.08
CA SER A 350 19.79 -3.51 -8.27
C SER A 350 21.32 -3.56 -8.21
N GLN A 351 21.92 -4.70 -8.57
CA GLN A 351 23.38 -4.81 -8.61
C GLN A 351 24.00 -3.87 -9.65
N THR A 352 24.58 -2.76 -9.23
CA THR A 352 25.71 -2.12 -9.92
C THR A 352 27.00 -2.60 -9.25
N THR A 353 27.63 -3.62 -9.87
CA THR A 353 29.00 -4.15 -9.63
C THR A 353 29.26 -5.23 -8.54
N HIS A 354 29.63 -6.41 -9.07
CA HIS A 354 30.51 -7.51 -8.61
C HIS A 354 30.32 -8.29 -7.28
N SER A 355 30.04 -9.59 -7.49
CA SER A 355 30.38 -10.81 -6.72
C SER A 355 29.97 -10.91 -5.25
N CYS A 356 28.91 -11.71 -5.00
CA CYS A 356 28.65 -12.35 -3.71
C CYS A 356 29.75 -13.39 -3.44
N CYS A 357 30.91 -12.95 -2.94
CA CYS A 357 31.88 -13.82 -2.27
C CYS A 357 31.58 -13.77 -0.77
N CYS A 358 30.96 -14.84 -0.28
CA CYS A 358 30.74 -15.09 1.13
C CYS A 358 32.09 -15.10 1.87
N THR A 359 32.34 -14.09 2.71
CA THR A 359 33.03 -14.15 4.02
C THR A 359 33.41 -12.73 4.45
N GLY A 360 32.91 -12.30 5.61
CA GLY A 360 33.32 -11.07 6.28
C GLY A 360 32.31 -9.93 6.20
N SER A 361 32.02 -9.36 7.37
CA SER A 361 31.23 -8.14 7.57
C SER A 361 31.69 -7.02 6.62
N ARG A 362 30.96 -6.82 5.53
CA ARG A 362 31.05 -5.63 4.67
C ARG A 362 29.69 -4.96 4.67
N ASN A 363 29.70 -3.64 4.78
CA ASN A 363 28.50 -2.81 4.82
C ASN A 363 27.62 -3.07 3.58
N TYR A 364 26.41 -3.60 3.77
CA TYR A 364 25.42 -3.93 2.74
C TYR A 364 24.72 -2.69 2.13
N ILE A 365 25.44 -1.57 2.09
CA ILE A 365 24.93 -0.26 1.65
C ILE A 365 24.64 -0.34 0.14
N GLY A 366 23.40 0.00 -0.25
CA GLY A 366 23.02 0.18 -1.65
C GLY A 366 22.57 -1.08 -2.41
N MET A 367 22.30 -2.19 -1.71
CA MET A 367 21.76 -3.41 -2.36
C MET A 367 20.24 -3.52 -2.37
N HIS A 368 19.51 -2.71 -1.62
CA HIS A 368 18.06 -2.78 -1.41
C HIS A 368 17.45 -1.38 -1.56
N PRO A 369 16.11 -1.24 -1.71
CA PRO A 369 15.47 0.07 -1.76
C PRO A 369 15.87 0.91 -0.53
N ALA A 370 16.65 1.96 -0.77
CA ALA A 370 17.21 2.86 0.25
C ALA A 370 16.46 4.20 0.26
N GLY A 371 16.85 5.12 1.16
CA GLY A 371 16.13 6.38 1.35
C GLY A 371 16.04 7.25 0.09
N ASN A 372 17.08 7.24 -0.74
CA ASN A 372 17.11 7.90 -2.05
C ASN A 372 16.11 7.30 -3.05
N ASP A 373 15.99 5.96 -3.12
CA ASP A 373 15.04 5.28 -3.99
C ASP A 373 13.60 5.64 -3.59
N VAL A 374 13.31 5.55 -2.30
CA VAL A 374 12.01 5.84 -1.70
C VAL A 374 11.61 7.31 -1.93
N LEU A 375 12.52 8.24 -1.66
CA LEU A 375 12.27 9.66 -1.89
C LEU A 375 12.06 9.95 -3.38
N THR A 376 12.84 9.35 -4.27
CA THR A 376 12.67 9.51 -5.71
C THR A 376 11.29 9.03 -6.16
N ALA A 377 10.88 7.83 -5.74
CA ALA A 377 9.56 7.29 -6.07
C ALA A 377 8.41 8.19 -5.57
N LEU A 378 8.54 8.75 -4.36
CA LEU A 378 7.56 9.69 -3.82
C LEU A 378 7.50 11.00 -4.62
N LEU A 379 8.65 11.60 -4.97
CA LEU A 379 8.69 12.84 -5.73
C LEU A 379 8.10 12.66 -7.14
N LEU A 380 8.35 11.52 -7.79
CA LEU A 380 7.68 11.15 -9.05
C LEU A 380 6.16 11.03 -8.87
N ALA A 381 5.71 10.53 -7.72
CA ALA A 381 4.28 10.33 -7.42
C ALA A 381 3.53 11.62 -7.11
N LEU A 382 4.21 12.72 -6.76
CA LEU A 382 3.56 14.02 -6.54
C LEU A 382 2.81 14.48 -7.81
N PRO A 383 1.66 15.15 -7.66
CA PRO A 383 0.91 15.69 -8.80
C PRO A 383 1.77 16.69 -9.60
N PRO A 384 1.66 16.74 -10.94
CA PRO A 384 2.40 17.72 -11.76
C PRO A 384 2.20 19.17 -11.32
N GLU A 385 1.01 19.50 -10.81
CA GLU A 385 0.62 20.82 -10.32
C GLU A 385 1.47 21.27 -9.12
N THR A 386 2.06 20.33 -8.38
CA THR A 386 2.96 20.59 -7.25
C THR A 386 4.09 21.52 -7.64
N TRP A 387 4.60 21.37 -8.86
CA TRP A 387 5.79 22.07 -9.34
C TRP A 387 5.47 23.43 -9.96
N SER A 388 4.21 23.70 -10.27
CA SER A 388 3.77 24.90 -11.01
C SER A 388 4.06 26.24 -10.32
N GLY A 389 4.38 26.22 -9.01
CA GLY A 389 4.73 27.41 -8.25
C GLY A 389 6.13 27.97 -8.57
N ILE A 390 7.02 27.19 -9.19
CA ILE A 390 8.41 27.59 -9.47
C ILE A 390 8.42 28.72 -10.51
N LYS A 391 8.98 29.88 -10.11
CA LYS A 391 8.96 31.11 -10.92
C LYS A 391 9.96 31.12 -12.07
N GLU A 392 11.11 30.47 -11.90
CA GLU A 392 12.16 30.44 -12.90
C GLU A 392 11.81 29.41 -13.98
N GLU A 393 11.39 29.90 -15.16
CA GLU A 393 10.81 29.08 -16.23
C GLU A 393 11.73 27.94 -16.66
N LYS A 394 13.04 28.20 -16.77
CA LYS A 394 14.00 27.15 -17.17
C LYS A 394 14.07 26.02 -16.14
N LEU A 395 14.07 26.36 -14.86
CA LEU A 395 14.09 25.39 -13.76
C LEU A 395 12.78 24.62 -13.68
N LEU A 396 11.65 25.30 -13.90
CA LEU A 396 10.33 24.65 -13.96
C LEU A 396 10.29 23.60 -15.08
N GLN A 397 10.72 23.95 -16.30
CA GLN A 397 10.75 23.01 -17.41
C GLN A 397 11.69 21.82 -17.16
N GLU A 398 12.83 22.06 -16.51
CA GLU A 398 13.76 21.00 -16.11
C GLU A 398 13.10 20.02 -15.12
N ILE A 399 12.45 20.54 -14.07
CA ILE A 399 11.76 19.72 -13.08
C ILE A 399 10.58 18.96 -13.68
N LEU A 400 9.74 19.62 -14.48
CA LEU A 400 8.62 18.97 -15.16
C LEU A 400 9.12 17.85 -16.08
N SER A 401 10.26 18.03 -16.74
CA SER A 401 10.89 16.97 -17.54
C SER A 401 11.38 15.80 -16.68
N LEU A 402 11.93 16.07 -15.49
CA LEU A 402 12.44 15.05 -14.56
C LEU A 402 11.32 14.23 -13.89
N VAL A 403 10.18 14.87 -13.59
CA VAL A 403 9.04 14.23 -12.90
C VAL A 403 7.95 13.70 -13.85
N SER A 404 8.11 13.91 -15.16
CA SER A 404 7.12 13.50 -16.17
C SER A 404 6.93 11.98 -16.18
N THR A 405 5.70 11.53 -15.92
CA THR A 405 5.34 10.11 -15.97
C THR A 405 5.30 9.54 -17.38
N GLU A 406 5.12 10.38 -18.41
CA GLU A 406 5.05 9.93 -19.81
C GLU A 406 6.38 9.39 -20.33
N LYS A 407 7.49 9.88 -19.76
CA LYS A 407 8.85 9.46 -20.13
C LYS A 407 9.35 8.26 -19.34
N LEU A 408 8.60 7.80 -18.34
CA LEU A 408 9.00 6.67 -17.50
C LEU A 408 8.77 5.35 -18.23
N PRO A 409 9.64 4.34 -18.03
CA PRO A 409 9.34 3.00 -18.50
C PRO A 409 8.08 2.45 -17.83
N ILE A 410 7.38 1.55 -18.51
CA ILE A 410 6.02 1.10 -18.16
C ILE A 410 5.89 0.63 -16.70
N LEU A 411 6.84 -0.17 -16.21
CA LEU A 411 6.77 -0.72 -14.84
C LEU A 411 6.86 0.39 -13.78
N LEU A 412 7.83 1.28 -13.91
CA LEU A 412 7.96 2.44 -13.02
C LEU A 412 6.78 3.42 -13.18
N GLN A 413 6.29 3.63 -14.39
CA GLN A 413 5.12 4.49 -14.64
C GLN A 413 3.90 3.98 -13.86
N GLU A 414 3.63 2.67 -13.89
CA GLU A 414 2.51 2.06 -13.17
C GLU A 414 2.65 2.18 -11.65
N GLU A 415 3.86 1.99 -11.16
CA GLU A 415 4.20 2.13 -9.74
C GLU A 415 3.98 3.56 -9.24
N VAL A 416 4.49 4.55 -9.99
CA VAL A 416 4.34 5.96 -9.68
C VAL A 416 2.87 6.39 -9.74
N LEU A 417 2.12 5.92 -10.74
CA LEU A 417 0.69 6.21 -10.85
C LEU A 417 -0.11 5.53 -9.73
N HIS A 418 0.32 4.38 -9.23
CA HIS A 418 -0.29 3.74 -8.07
C HIS A 418 -0.09 4.57 -6.80
N LEU A 419 1.15 4.96 -6.49
CA LEU A 419 1.46 5.84 -5.37
C LEU A 419 0.70 7.17 -5.47
N ARG A 420 0.64 7.76 -6.67
CA ARG A 420 -0.12 8.99 -6.91
C ARG A 420 -1.61 8.82 -6.60
N ARG A 421 -2.23 7.69 -6.99
CA ARG A 421 -3.64 7.40 -6.63
C ARG A 421 -3.82 7.28 -5.13
N GLN A 422 -2.94 6.54 -4.46
CA GLN A 422 -2.97 6.42 -3.01
C GLN A 422 -2.89 7.80 -2.36
N LEU A 423 -1.95 8.67 -2.79
CA LEU A 423 -1.78 10.00 -2.23
C LEU A 423 -3.05 10.87 -2.38
N HIS A 424 -3.68 10.86 -3.55
CA HIS A 424 -4.94 11.58 -3.78
C HIS A 424 -6.10 11.03 -2.94
N LEU A 425 -6.18 9.71 -2.76
CA LEU A 425 -7.17 9.08 -1.89
C LEU A 425 -6.95 9.49 -0.42
N LEU A 426 -5.70 9.48 0.04
CA LEU A 426 -5.35 9.97 1.38
C LEU A 426 -5.68 11.46 1.54
N LYS A 427 -5.41 12.27 0.52
CA LYS A 427 -5.79 13.69 0.52
C LYS A 427 -7.31 13.87 0.70
N ARG A 428 -8.13 13.09 0.00
CA ARG A 428 -9.60 13.12 0.20
C ARG A 428 -10.01 12.66 1.60
N CYS A 429 -9.34 11.65 2.15
CA CYS A 429 -9.57 11.21 3.53
C CYS A 429 -9.22 12.32 4.53
N GLN A 430 -8.09 13.00 4.33
CA GLN A 430 -7.64 14.13 5.14
C GLN A 430 -8.65 15.30 5.10
N GLU A 431 -9.29 15.53 3.95
CA GLU A 431 -10.32 16.55 3.79
C GLU A 431 -11.73 16.10 4.21
N ASN A 432 -11.90 14.86 4.69
CA ASN A 432 -13.19 14.22 4.95
C ASN A 432 -14.14 14.14 3.74
N LYS A 433 -13.61 14.17 2.51
CA LYS A 433 -14.36 14.11 1.25
C LYS A 433 -14.46 12.71 0.64
N VAL A 434 -13.90 11.70 1.30
CA VAL A 434 -13.87 10.31 0.79
C VAL A 434 -15.28 9.73 0.60
N ASP A 435 -16.25 10.20 1.38
CA ASP A 435 -17.66 9.81 1.23
C ASP A 435 -18.43 10.67 0.21
N GLU A 436 -17.91 11.82 -0.19
CA GLU A 436 -18.55 12.65 -1.22
C GLU A 436 -18.19 12.15 -2.64
N VAL A 437 -16.93 11.74 -2.83
CA VAL A 437 -16.39 11.35 -4.13
C VAL A 437 -15.87 9.91 -4.10
N LEU A 438 -16.70 8.97 -4.55
CA LEU A 438 -16.39 7.54 -4.54
C LEU A 438 -15.45 7.08 -5.67
N GLY A 439 -15.46 7.76 -6.82
CA GLY A 439 -14.63 7.37 -7.96
C GLY A 439 -13.14 7.54 -7.67
N ALA A 440 -12.29 6.69 -8.25
CA ALA A 440 -10.85 6.90 -8.21
C ALA A 440 -10.49 8.33 -8.66
N PRO A 441 -9.45 8.95 -8.10
CA PRO A 441 -8.90 10.20 -8.63
C PRO A 441 -8.63 10.04 -10.13
N LEU A 442 -9.31 10.87 -10.95
CA LEU A 442 -8.98 10.98 -12.36
C LEU A 442 -7.64 11.71 -12.46
N PHE A 443 -6.73 11.18 -13.26
CA PHE A 443 -5.48 11.86 -13.56
C PHE A 443 -5.75 12.90 -14.66
N SER A 444 -5.33 14.14 -14.42
CA SER A 444 -5.03 15.13 -15.46
C SER A 444 -3.56 15.06 -15.85
#